data_AF-A0A178GUY6-F1
#
_entry.id   AF-A0A178GUY6-F1
#
_cell.length_a   1.000
_cell.length_b   1.000
_cell.length_c   1.000
_cell.angle_alpha   90.00
_cell.angle_beta   90.00
_cell.angle_gamma   90.00
#
_symmetry.space_group_name_H-M   'P 1'
#
loop_
_entity.id
_entity.type
_entity.pdbx_description
1 polymer ?
#
loop_
_entity_poly.entity_id
_entity_poly.type
_entity_poly.pdbx_seq_one_letter_code
_entity_poly.pdbx_strand_id
1 'polypeptide(L)'
;MTKKNSTSDELVYNSKLLNIIMKKVTKGKHKHLNPEVGKDGTLTECKRLFKKGASPEVLTEVLIKLKKSPEYYEYYTQRFLPALKEEIKQSKELEKIKKEKIEQVISEAINKGSKKDHPDNVDQNETGRRGSMESKDSGIESGNSSEAEDDHDASNTNSHYTANR
;
A
#
# COMPACT_ATOMS: atom_id res chain seq x y z
N MET A 1 15.09 -33.19 -27.82
CA MET A 1 14.84 -31.74 -27.68
C MET A 1 14.72 -31.39 -26.21
N THR A 2 15.78 -30.85 -25.63
CA THR A 2 15.95 -30.59 -24.19
C THR A 2 15.29 -29.26 -23.79
N LYS A 3 14.05 -29.30 -23.30
CA LYS A 3 13.48 -28.22 -22.47
C LYS A 3 13.95 -28.42 -21.03
N LYS A 4 15.19 -28.03 -20.71
CA LYS A 4 15.70 -28.05 -19.31
C LYS A 4 16.27 -26.70 -18.83
N ASN A 5 16.12 -25.63 -19.60
CA ASN A 5 16.68 -24.32 -19.25
C ASN A 5 15.65 -23.36 -18.62
N SER A 6 14.35 -23.66 -18.74
CA SER A 6 13.26 -22.77 -18.31
C SER A 6 13.28 -22.47 -16.80
N THR A 7 13.67 -23.43 -15.98
CA THR A 7 13.67 -23.30 -14.51
C THR A 7 14.86 -22.46 -14.01
N SER A 8 16.00 -22.55 -14.69
CA SER A 8 17.20 -21.77 -14.31
C SER A 8 16.99 -20.28 -14.58
N ASP A 9 16.43 -19.95 -15.74
CA ASP A 9 16.17 -18.55 -16.12
C ASP A 9 15.10 -17.91 -15.23
N GLU A 10 14.03 -18.64 -14.91
CA GLU A 10 13.01 -18.20 -13.97
C GLU A 10 13.60 -17.87 -12.59
N LEU A 11 14.43 -18.76 -12.04
CA LEU A 11 15.09 -18.52 -10.75
C LEU A 11 15.97 -17.26 -10.77
N VAL A 12 16.69 -17.03 -11.87
CA VAL A 12 17.50 -15.82 -12.07
C VAL A 12 16.60 -14.57 -12.08
N TYR A 13 15.48 -14.60 -12.80
CA TYR A 13 14.56 -13.46 -12.83
C TYR A 13 13.83 -13.24 -11.50
N ASN A 14 13.48 -14.30 -10.78
CA ASN A 14 12.88 -14.23 -9.45
C ASN A 14 13.83 -13.58 -8.45
N SER A 15 15.10 -14.00 -8.44
CA SER A 15 16.13 -13.40 -7.58
C SER A 15 16.32 -11.91 -7.91
N LYS A 16 16.36 -11.53 -9.20
CA LYS A 16 16.47 -10.13 -9.62
C LYS A 16 15.25 -9.31 -9.18
N LEU A 17 14.05 -9.87 -9.34
CA LEU A 17 12.79 -9.21 -8.95
C LEU A 17 12.75 -8.98 -7.43
N LEU A 18 13.07 -10.01 -6.65
CA LEU A 18 13.17 -9.91 -5.19
C LEU A 18 14.14 -8.79 -4.79
N ASN A 19 15.36 -8.81 -5.34
CA ASN A 19 16.41 -7.86 -4.98
C ASN A 19 16.05 -6.42 -5.31
N ILE A 20 15.46 -6.16 -6.48
CA ILE A 20 15.14 -4.79 -6.87
C ILE A 20 14.00 -4.20 -6.04
N ILE A 21 12.99 -5.01 -5.72
CA ILE A 21 11.88 -4.59 -4.85
C ILE A 21 12.42 -4.32 -3.44
N MET A 22 13.19 -5.26 -2.87
CA MET A 22 13.78 -5.08 -1.54
C MET A 22 14.62 -3.81 -1.49
N LYS A 23 15.51 -3.59 -2.47
CA LYS A 23 16.35 -2.39 -2.54
C LYS A 23 15.55 -1.09 -2.62
N LYS A 24 14.41 -1.07 -3.32
CA LYS A 24 13.53 0.10 -3.42
C LYS A 24 12.78 0.34 -2.12
N VAL A 25 12.24 -0.72 -1.52
CA VAL A 25 11.37 -0.66 -0.33
C VAL A 25 12.15 -0.36 0.95
N THR A 26 13.37 -0.88 1.08
CA THR A 26 14.18 -0.70 2.30
C THR A 26 15.19 0.45 2.18
N LYS A 27 15.08 1.27 1.12
CA LYS A 27 16.02 2.39 0.91
C LYS A 27 15.87 3.42 2.03
N GLY A 28 16.88 3.50 2.91
CA GLY A 28 16.87 4.41 4.05
C GLY A 28 16.82 5.90 3.68
N LYS A 29 16.05 6.66 4.46
CA LYS A 29 16.10 8.12 4.65
C LYS A 29 15.83 9.04 3.45
N HIS A 30 15.11 8.58 2.43
CA HIS A 30 14.34 9.51 1.60
C HIS A 30 12.89 9.10 1.72
N LYS A 31 12.05 10.02 2.25
CA LYS A 31 10.60 9.85 2.45
C LYS A 31 10.09 8.93 1.36
N HIS A 32 9.54 7.79 1.74
CA HIS A 32 9.00 6.76 0.85
C HIS A 32 7.99 7.36 -0.13
N LEU A 33 8.48 8.07 -1.15
CA LEU A 33 7.68 8.79 -2.11
C LEU A 33 6.91 7.74 -2.87
N ASN A 34 5.62 8.01 -3.04
CA ASN A 34 4.76 7.13 -3.80
C ASN A 34 5.39 6.90 -5.18
N PRO A 35 5.65 5.64 -5.58
CA PRO A 35 6.15 5.34 -6.90
C PRO A 35 5.19 5.90 -7.96
N GLU A 36 5.72 6.66 -8.91
CA GLU A 36 4.92 7.25 -9.98
C GLU A 36 4.87 6.29 -11.19
N VAL A 37 3.66 5.89 -11.56
CA VAL A 37 3.40 5.01 -12.71
C VAL A 37 3.95 5.65 -13.99
N GLY A 38 4.62 4.86 -14.82
CA GLY A 38 5.24 5.31 -16.07
C GLY A 38 6.56 6.10 -15.91
N LYS A 39 6.95 6.50 -14.69
CA LYS A 39 8.21 7.21 -14.43
C LYS A 39 9.15 6.48 -13.49
N ASP A 40 8.63 5.66 -12.59
CA ASP A 40 9.44 4.92 -11.64
C ASP A 40 10.20 3.77 -12.33
N GLY A 41 11.54 3.86 -12.28
CA GLY A 41 12.41 2.87 -12.88
C GLY A 41 12.30 1.48 -12.24
N THR A 42 11.96 1.39 -10.94
CA THR A 42 11.73 0.10 -10.28
C THR A 42 10.45 -0.54 -10.77
N LEU A 43 9.35 0.22 -10.93
CA LEU A 43 8.10 -0.31 -11.51
C LEU A 43 8.32 -0.82 -12.94
N THR A 44 9.02 -0.02 -13.76
CA THR A 44 9.36 -0.36 -15.14
C THR A 44 10.18 -1.66 -15.21
N GLU A 45 11.14 -1.82 -14.31
CA GLU A 45 12.01 -2.99 -14.27
C GLU A 45 11.27 -4.23 -13.74
N CYS A 46 10.37 -4.09 -12.76
CA CYS A 46 9.50 -5.19 -12.32
C CYS A 46 8.63 -5.71 -13.47
N LYS A 47 7.97 -4.81 -14.21
CA LYS A 47 7.21 -5.14 -15.42
C LYS A 47 8.07 -5.90 -16.43
N ARG A 48 9.30 -5.43 -16.68
CA ARG A 48 10.25 -6.10 -17.59
C ARG A 48 10.62 -7.50 -17.10
N LEU A 49 10.79 -7.70 -15.80
CA LEU A 49 11.13 -9.01 -15.22
C LEU A 49 9.96 -9.99 -15.32
N PHE A 50 8.71 -9.55 -15.06
CA PHE A 50 7.52 -10.36 -15.30
C PHE A 50 7.39 -10.78 -16.77
N LYS A 51 7.67 -9.87 -17.70
CA LYS A 51 7.69 -10.19 -19.13
C LYS A 51 8.72 -11.27 -19.48
N LYS A 52 9.87 -11.29 -18.79
CA LYS A 52 10.93 -12.30 -18.97
C LYS A 52 10.67 -13.63 -18.26
N GLY A 53 9.57 -13.74 -17.52
CA GLY A 53 9.18 -14.98 -16.84
C GLY A 53 9.45 -15.01 -15.35
N ALA A 54 9.67 -13.86 -14.69
CA ALA A 54 9.64 -13.81 -13.24
C ALA A 54 8.24 -14.23 -12.74
N SER A 55 8.22 -15.05 -11.69
CA SER A 55 7.02 -15.53 -11.03
C SER A 55 6.39 -14.42 -10.17
N PRO A 56 5.07 -14.18 -10.29
CA PRO A 56 4.33 -13.26 -9.43
C PRO A 56 4.43 -13.58 -7.93
N GLU A 57 4.64 -14.84 -7.59
CA GLU A 57 4.72 -15.35 -6.22
C GLU A 57 5.90 -14.73 -5.43
N VAL A 58 6.92 -14.19 -6.11
CA VAL A 58 7.99 -13.39 -5.50
C VAL A 58 7.44 -12.18 -4.72
N LEU A 59 6.32 -11.61 -5.14
CA LEU A 59 5.68 -10.49 -4.43
C LEU A 59 5.21 -10.89 -3.02
N THR A 60 4.77 -12.15 -2.86
CA THR A 60 4.40 -12.72 -1.56
C THR A 60 5.64 -13.01 -0.72
N GLU A 61 6.75 -13.43 -1.33
CA GLU A 61 8.01 -13.62 -0.62
C GLU A 61 8.53 -12.30 -0.03
N VAL A 62 8.45 -11.20 -0.79
CA VAL A 62 8.77 -9.85 -0.30
C VAL A 62 7.90 -9.51 0.91
N LEU A 63 6.58 -9.74 0.81
CA LEU A 63 5.63 -9.48 1.90
C LEU A 63 6.06 -10.18 3.20
N ILE A 64 6.40 -11.48 3.11
CA ILE A 64 6.84 -12.29 4.26
C ILE A 64 8.12 -11.73 4.87
N LYS A 65 9.12 -11.35 4.06
CA LYS A 65 10.38 -10.77 4.54
C LYS A 65 10.18 -9.43 5.25
N LEU A 66 9.25 -8.61 4.76
CA LEU A 66 8.97 -7.28 5.31
C LEU A 66 8.07 -7.31 6.54
N LYS A 67 7.38 -8.42 6.84
CA LYS A 67 6.45 -8.54 7.98
C LYS A 67 7.07 -8.13 9.33
N LYS A 68 8.41 -8.26 9.47
CA LYS A 68 9.15 -7.89 10.68
C LYS A 68 9.49 -6.39 10.79
N SER A 69 9.20 -5.60 9.75
CA SER A 69 9.55 -4.18 9.65
C SER A 69 8.31 -3.37 9.25
N PRO A 70 7.51 -2.90 10.23
CA PRO A 70 6.22 -2.26 9.97
C PRO A 70 6.27 -1.12 8.95
N GLU A 71 7.27 -0.24 9.02
CA GLU A 71 7.44 0.88 8.07
C GLU A 71 7.57 0.40 6.62
N TYR A 72 8.44 -0.58 6.37
CA TYR A 72 8.68 -1.09 5.02
C TYR A 72 7.53 -1.95 4.53
N TYR A 73 6.88 -2.68 5.44
CA TYR A 73 5.68 -3.43 5.16
C TYR A 73 4.53 -2.52 4.71
N GLU A 74 4.30 -1.44 5.46
CA GLU A 74 3.29 -0.44 5.17
C GLU A 74 3.55 0.24 3.82
N TYR A 75 4.78 0.68 3.59
CA TYR A 75 5.14 1.27 2.30
C TYR A 75 4.93 0.29 1.13
N TYR A 76 5.37 -0.96 1.30
CA TYR A 76 5.23 -1.98 0.26
C TYR A 76 3.77 -2.24 -0.09
N THR A 77 2.92 -2.43 0.93
CA THR A 77 1.51 -2.79 0.76
C THR A 77 0.64 -1.61 0.34
N GLN A 78 0.85 -0.43 0.91
CA GLN A 78 -0.01 0.73 0.66
C GLN A 78 0.44 1.61 -0.50
N ARG A 79 1.72 1.60 -0.87
CA ARG A 79 2.26 2.50 -1.91
C ARG A 79 2.81 1.74 -3.10
N PHE A 80 3.76 0.83 -2.87
CA PHE A 80 4.46 0.15 -3.97
C PHE A 80 3.55 -0.82 -4.73
N LEU A 81 2.86 -1.73 -4.04
CA LEU A 81 1.99 -2.72 -4.67
C LEU A 81 0.85 -2.09 -5.49
N PRO A 82 0.13 -1.05 -5.00
CA PRO A 82 -0.88 -0.36 -5.81
C PRO A 82 -0.29 0.30 -7.07
N ALA A 83 0.85 0.97 -6.97
CA ALA A 83 1.51 1.58 -8.12
C ALA A 83 1.97 0.53 -9.14
N LEU A 84 2.50 -0.60 -8.67
CA LEU A 84 2.86 -1.72 -9.53
C LEU A 84 1.64 -2.33 -10.23
N LYS A 85 0.51 -2.49 -9.52
CA LYS A 85 -0.73 -2.99 -10.11
C LYS A 85 -1.17 -2.10 -11.29
N GLU A 86 -1.14 -0.80 -11.10
CA GLU A 86 -1.52 0.15 -12.15
C GLU A 86 -0.55 0.14 -13.34
N GLU A 87 0.77 0.08 -13.08
CA GLU A 87 1.80 -0.08 -14.12
C GLU A 87 1.57 -1.34 -14.99
N ILE A 88 1.22 -2.46 -14.35
CA ILE A 88 0.95 -3.73 -15.05
C ILE A 88 -0.34 -3.66 -15.87
N LYS A 89 -1.39 -3.05 -15.30
CA LYS A 89 -2.67 -2.84 -15.98
C LYS A 89 -2.49 -2.04 -17.27
N GLN A 90 -1.74 -0.94 -17.21
CA GLN A 90 -1.48 -0.05 -18.34
C GLN A 90 -0.51 -0.64 -19.39
N SER A 91 0.28 -1.65 -19.03
CA SER A 91 1.29 -2.23 -19.92
C SER A 91 0.70 -2.88 -21.18
N LYS A 92 1.09 -2.46 -22.38
CA LYS A 92 0.69 -3.19 -23.62
C LYS A 92 1.57 -4.41 -23.91
N GLU A 93 2.66 -4.58 -23.17
CA GLU A 93 3.70 -5.57 -23.44
C GLU A 93 3.52 -6.92 -22.73
N LEU A 94 2.62 -6.98 -21.75
CA LEU A 94 2.30 -8.18 -21.00
C LEU A 94 1.05 -8.85 -21.59
N GLU A 95 1.12 -10.16 -21.79
CA GLU A 95 -0.03 -10.98 -22.16
C GLU A 95 -1.13 -10.87 -21.10
N LYS A 96 -2.39 -10.83 -21.54
CA LYS A 96 -3.57 -10.65 -20.67
C LYS A 96 -3.59 -11.62 -19.48
N ILE A 97 -3.37 -12.91 -19.73
CA ILE A 97 -3.35 -13.96 -18.69
C ILE A 97 -2.27 -13.70 -17.63
N LYS A 98 -1.08 -13.26 -18.04
CA LYS A 98 0.00 -12.93 -17.10
C LYS A 98 -0.34 -11.72 -16.25
N LYS A 99 -0.96 -10.69 -16.85
CA LYS A 99 -1.44 -9.52 -16.09
C LYS A 99 -2.46 -9.92 -15.03
N GLU A 100 -3.48 -10.67 -15.41
CA GLU A 100 -4.54 -11.13 -14.50
C GLU A 100 -3.94 -11.90 -13.32
N LYS A 101 -2.97 -12.79 -13.57
CA LYS A 101 -2.26 -13.51 -12.51
C LYS A 101 -1.48 -12.58 -11.58
N ILE A 102 -0.75 -11.60 -12.13
CA ILE A 102 0.01 -10.62 -11.32
C ILE A 102 -0.96 -9.77 -10.48
N GLU A 103 -2.03 -9.27 -11.09
CA GLU A 103 -3.04 -8.45 -10.42
C GLU A 103 -3.76 -9.21 -9.30
N GLN A 104 -4.05 -10.49 -9.52
CA GLN A 104 -4.61 -11.37 -8.49
C GLN A 104 -3.66 -11.50 -7.30
N VAL A 105 -2.38 -11.84 -7.54
CA VAL A 105 -1.39 -11.97 -6.47
C VAL A 105 -1.20 -10.67 -5.69
N ILE A 106 -1.15 -9.51 -6.39
CA ILE A 106 -1.07 -8.21 -5.72
C ILE A 106 -2.31 -7.97 -4.84
N SER A 107 -3.51 -8.25 -5.35
CA SER A 107 -4.76 -8.04 -4.62
C SER A 107 -4.85 -8.94 -3.38
N GLU A 108 -4.43 -10.20 -3.50
CA GLU A 108 -4.34 -11.12 -2.37
C GLU A 108 -3.32 -10.67 -1.32
N ALA A 109 -2.16 -10.16 -1.75
CA ALA A 109 -1.12 -9.67 -0.84
C ALA A 109 -1.60 -8.46 -0.03
N ILE A 110 -2.29 -7.51 -0.69
CA ILE A 110 -2.87 -6.33 -0.03
C ILE A 110 -3.97 -6.76 0.96
N ASN A 111 -4.88 -7.65 0.55
CA ASN A 111 -5.98 -8.11 1.40
C ASN A 111 -5.50 -8.89 2.62
N LYS A 112 -4.48 -9.74 2.47
CA LYS A 112 -3.84 -10.45 3.60
C LYS A 112 -3.18 -9.48 4.57
N GLY A 113 -2.64 -8.37 4.08
CA GLY A 113 -2.03 -7.36 4.95
C GLY A 113 -3.01 -6.42 5.65
N SER A 114 -4.22 -6.26 5.11
CA SER A 114 -5.29 -5.48 5.73
C SER A 114 -6.09 -6.24 6.79
N LYS A 115 -5.98 -7.57 6.83
CA LYS A 115 -6.39 -8.34 8.01
C LYS A 115 -5.42 -8.01 9.13
N LYS A 116 -5.66 -6.90 9.84
CA LYS A 116 -5.26 -6.81 11.25
C LYS A 116 -5.75 -8.11 11.87
N ASP A 117 -4.85 -8.83 12.52
CA ASP A 117 -5.20 -9.95 13.39
C ASP A 117 -6.20 -9.42 14.43
N HIS A 118 -7.49 -9.39 14.07
CA HIS A 118 -8.53 -9.52 15.06
C HIS A 118 -8.49 -11.00 15.37
N PRO A 119 -7.97 -11.41 16.54
CA PRO A 119 -7.97 -12.82 16.89
C PRO A 119 -9.41 -13.30 16.77
N ASP A 120 -9.55 -14.42 16.07
CA ASP A 120 -10.79 -15.16 15.94
C ASP A 120 -11.49 -15.25 17.29
N ASN A 121 -12.71 -14.71 17.36
CA ASN A 121 -13.70 -15.26 18.28
C ASN A 121 -14.65 -16.11 17.44
N VAL A 122 -14.13 -17.27 17.03
CA VAL A 122 -14.88 -18.52 16.93
C VAL A 122 -14.57 -19.20 18.26
N ASP A 123 -15.49 -19.60 19.13
CA ASP A 123 -16.83 -20.15 18.99
C ASP A 123 -17.48 -20.05 20.37
N GLN A 124 -18.81 -19.97 20.46
CA GLN A 124 -19.60 -20.95 21.24
C GLN A 124 -21.08 -20.59 21.23
N ASN A 125 -21.81 -21.66 20.94
CA ASN A 125 -23.24 -21.79 20.88
C ASN A 125 -23.93 -21.60 22.25
N GLU A 126 -25.26 -21.56 22.15
CA GLU A 126 -26.24 -21.94 23.17
C GLU A 126 -26.70 -20.90 24.22
N THR A 127 -27.98 -20.58 24.03
CA THR A 127 -29.03 -20.41 25.05
C THR A 127 -29.07 -19.10 25.84
N GLY A 128 -30.09 -18.29 25.52
CA GLY A 128 -30.46 -17.16 26.37
C GLY A 128 -31.69 -16.43 25.87
N ARG A 129 -32.87 -16.91 26.26
CA ARG A 129 -34.12 -16.14 26.26
C ARG A 129 -33.91 -14.71 26.77
N ARG A 130 -34.60 -13.77 26.15
CA ARG A 130 -35.13 -12.46 26.63
C ARG A 130 -34.79 -11.40 25.58
N GLY A 131 -35.68 -10.54 25.14
CA GLY A 131 -37.04 -10.26 25.55
C GLY A 131 -37.46 -9.06 24.71
N SER A 132 -38.72 -9.06 24.29
CA SER A 132 -39.37 -7.89 23.74
C SER A 132 -39.21 -6.70 24.69
N MET A 133 -38.66 -5.58 24.22
CA MET A 133 -39.13 -4.26 24.64
C MET A 133 -38.61 -3.18 23.68
N GLU A 134 -39.54 -2.67 22.89
CA GLU A 134 -39.51 -1.29 22.40
C GLU A 134 -39.39 -0.34 23.59
N SER A 135 -38.61 0.73 23.45
CA SER A 135 -39.18 2.08 23.43
C SER A 135 -38.10 3.09 23.06
N LYS A 136 -38.49 3.93 22.10
CA LYS A 136 -37.82 5.16 21.69
C LYS A 136 -37.84 6.13 22.86
N ASP A 137 -36.73 6.83 23.11
CA ASP A 137 -36.83 8.17 23.65
C ASP A 137 -35.82 9.10 22.96
N SER A 138 -36.37 10.20 22.51
CA SER A 138 -35.80 11.25 21.69
C SER A 138 -35.24 12.34 22.61
N GLY A 139 -33.93 12.37 22.79
CA GLY A 139 -33.23 13.46 23.45
C GLY A 139 -32.33 14.21 22.47
N ILE A 140 -32.93 15.03 21.61
CA ILE A 140 -32.18 16.09 20.91
C ILE A 140 -32.08 17.28 21.85
N GLU A 141 -30.91 17.50 22.44
CA GLU A 141 -30.61 18.76 23.11
C GLU A 141 -29.59 19.53 22.27
N SER A 142 -30.13 20.41 21.42
CA SER A 142 -29.37 21.48 20.77
C SER A 142 -29.01 22.52 21.83
N GLY A 143 -27.76 22.53 22.26
CA GLY A 143 -27.17 23.61 23.06
C GLY A 143 -26.08 24.31 22.25
N ASN A 144 -26.46 25.35 21.49
CA ASN A 144 -25.51 26.33 20.97
C ASN A 144 -25.05 27.23 22.12
N SER A 145 -23.74 27.36 22.32
CA SER A 145 -23.16 28.46 23.10
C SER A 145 -21.79 28.78 22.51
N SER A 146 -21.79 29.71 21.56
CA SER A 146 -20.62 30.42 21.08
C SER A 146 -20.29 31.53 22.06
N GLU A 147 -19.17 31.40 22.77
CA GLU A 147 -18.55 32.51 23.47
C GLU A 147 -17.30 32.91 22.68
N ALA A 148 -17.45 34.04 21.99
CA ALA A 148 -16.37 34.78 21.37
C ALA A 148 -16.25 36.09 22.15
N GLU A 149 -15.18 36.20 22.91
CA GLU A 149 -14.64 37.43 23.52
C GLU A 149 -13.14 37.09 23.65
N ASP A 150 -12.15 37.93 23.41
CA ASP A 150 -12.13 39.38 23.41
C ASP A 150 -10.85 39.83 22.67
N ASP A 151 -10.90 41.08 22.25
CA ASP A 151 -9.91 41.84 21.52
C ASP A 151 -8.58 42.06 22.28
N HIS A 152 -7.55 42.41 21.50
CA HIS A 152 -6.50 43.43 21.72
C HIS A 152 -5.22 43.00 20.98
N ASP A 153 -4.43 43.82 20.32
CA ASP A 153 -4.48 45.19 19.79
C ASP A 153 -3.14 45.32 19.00
N ALA A 154 -3.14 46.20 17.99
CA ALA A 154 -2.04 46.93 17.34
C ALA A 154 -0.56 46.62 17.77
N SER A 155 0.46 46.68 16.92
CA SER A 155 0.64 47.28 15.60
C SER A 155 2.11 47.10 15.15
N ASN A 156 2.29 47.11 13.82
CA ASN A 156 3.31 47.86 13.07
C ASN A 156 4.81 47.71 13.46
N THR A 157 5.63 47.19 12.55
CA THR A 157 6.56 48.05 11.78
C THR A 157 7.28 47.33 10.64
N ASN A 158 7.22 48.02 9.50
CA ASN A 158 7.93 47.89 8.24
C ASN A 158 9.46 47.77 8.38
N SER A 159 10.10 46.97 7.52
CA SER A 159 11.44 47.26 7.02
C SER A 159 11.73 46.53 5.70
N HIS A 160 11.35 47.20 4.60
CA HIS A 160 11.97 47.07 3.29
C HIS A 160 13.43 47.57 3.32
N TYR A 161 14.39 46.74 2.92
CA TYR A 161 15.72 47.11 2.38
C TYR A 161 16.18 45.92 1.49
N THR A 162 16.77 46.04 0.30
CA THR A 162 17.11 47.16 -0.59
C THR A 162 17.44 46.60 -1.98
N ALA A 163 17.36 47.47 -2.98
CA ALA A 163 17.69 47.22 -4.38
C ALA A 163 19.18 46.95 -4.62
N ASN A 164 19.46 46.06 -5.59
CA ASN A 164 20.75 45.93 -6.26
C ASN A 164 20.88 47.00 -7.34
N ARG A 165 21.86 47.91 -7.23
CA ARG A 165 22.71 48.32 -8.36
C ARG A 165 23.97 49.05 -7.89
#